data_AF-A0A7W3NRF8-F1
#
_entry.id   AF-A0A7W3NRF8-F1
#
_cell.length_a   1.000
_cell.length_b   1.000
_cell.length_c   1.000
_cell.angle_alpha   90.00
_cell.angle_beta   90.00
_cell.angle_gamma   90.00
#
_symmetry.space_group_name_H-M   'P 1'
#
loop_
_entity.id
_entity.type
_entity.pdbx_description
1 polymer ?
#
loop_
_entity_poly.entity_id
_entity_poly.type
_entity_poly.pdbx_seq_one_letter_code
_entity_poly.pdbx_strand_id
1 'polypeptide(L)'
;MRPERFQDWLIDTVKNTPGVSRVQSCAEAGEAKVPFGVVLTRGDREERWQITHQLADGEKHEHEEQPVSDTPFSAPAPGPDDAADVWLAGAIGAAECPEIARVERWATRPEGSSQTGLTVFHHNNSRNFLRPL
;
A
#
# COMPACT_ATOMS: atom_id res chain seq x y z
N MET A 1 -3.73 0.64 10.88
CA MET A 1 -3.33 -0.64 10.28
C MET A 1 -1.82 -0.87 10.39
N ARG A 2 -1.40 -1.78 11.28
CA ARG A 2 -0.02 -2.28 11.44
C ARG A 2 0.48 -2.98 10.16
N PRO A 3 1.80 -3.10 9.93
CA PRO A 3 2.33 -3.48 8.62
C PRO A 3 1.95 -4.89 8.16
N GLU A 4 1.84 -5.86 9.08
CA GLU A 4 1.38 -7.22 8.78
C GLU A 4 -0.08 -7.23 8.29
N ARG A 5 -1.00 -6.65 9.06
CA ARG A 5 -2.42 -6.53 8.64
C ARG A 5 -2.56 -5.77 7.32
N PHE A 6 -1.75 -4.73 7.13
CA PHE A 6 -1.75 -3.96 5.89
C PHE A 6 -1.23 -4.76 4.70
N GLN A 7 -0.18 -5.57 4.87
CA GLN A 7 0.34 -6.46 3.83
C GLN A 7 -0.73 -7.49 3.44
N ASP A 8 -1.34 -8.16 4.41
CA ASP A 8 -2.39 -9.16 4.15
C ASP A 8 -3.57 -8.56 3.41
N TRP A 9 -4.06 -7.42 3.91
CA TRP A 9 -5.14 -6.68 3.27
C TRP A 9 -4.76 -6.24 1.85
N LEU A 10 -3.53 -5.76 1.63
CA LEU A 10 -3.08 -5.30 0.33
C LEU A 10 -2.97 -6.47 -0.66
N ILE A 11 -2.44 -7.62 -0.23
CA ILE A 11 -2.38 -8.86 -1.03
C ILE A 11 -3.79 -9.30 -1.42
N ASP A 12 -4.72 -9.34 -0.46
CA ASP A 12 -6.12 -9.70 -0.70
C ASP A 12 -6.82 -8.71 -1.64
N THR A 13 -6.47 -7.42 -1.56
CA THR A 13 -7.03 -6.39 -2.42
C THR A 13 -6.50 -6.51 -3.86
N VAL A 14 -5.18 -6.54 -4.03
CA VAL A 14 -4.58 -6.48 -5.37
C VAL A 14 -4.75 -7.78 -6.15
N LYS A 15 -4.84 -8.95 -5.50
CA LYS A 15 -5.14 -10.22 -6.21
C LYS A 15 -6.48 -10.19 -6.94
N ASN A 16 -7.41 -9.38 -6.45
CA ASN A 16 -8.76 -9.24 -7.01
C ASN A 16 -8.85 -8.09 -8.03
N THR A 17 -7.75 -7.37 -8.28
CA THR A 17 -7.72 -6.27 -9.25
C THR A 17 -7.53 -6.82 -10.67
N PRO A 18 -8.34 -6.41 -11.67
CA PRO A 18 -8.20 -6.88 -13.04
C PRO A 18 -6.78 -6.71 -13.60
N GLY A 19 -6.30 -7.74 -14.30
CA GLY A 19 -4.98 -7.75 -14.93
C GLY A 19 -3.83 -8.21 -14.03
N VAL A 20 -4.09 -8.49 -12.74
CA VAL A 20 -3.12 -9.13 -11.85
C VAL A 20 -3.14 -10.65 -12.07
N SER A 21 -1.97 -11.22 -12.39
CA SER A 21 -1.81 -12.66 -12.62
C SER A 21 -1.17 -13.38 -11.43
N ARG A 22 -0.44 -12.66 -10.58
CA ARG A 22 0.20 -13.17 -9.37
C ARG A 22 0.33 -12.07 -8.34
N VAL A 23 0.13 -12.42 -7.08
CA VAL A 23 0.58 -11.64 -5.93
C VAL A 23 1.11 -12.57 -4.85
N GLN A 24 2.11 -12.11 -4.11
CA GLN A 24 2.66 -12.79 -2.95
C GLN A 24 3.38 -11.76 -2.06
N SER A 25 3.71 -12.14 -0.84
CA SER A 25 4.59 -11.35 0.01
C SER A 25 6.04 -11.33 -0.54
N CYS A 26 6.81 -10.31 -0.16
CA CYS A 26 8.25 -10.27 -0.42
C CYS A 26 8.97 -11.50 0.18
N ALA A 27 8.56 -11.96 1.36
CA ALA A 27 9.14 -13.14 2.00
C ALA A 27 8.95 -14.41 1.17
N GLU A 28 7.74 -14.65 0.64
CA GLU A 28 7.44 -15.78 -0.25
C GLU A 28 8.19 -15.69 -1.59
N ALA A 29 8.50 -14.47 -2.04
CA ALA A 29 9.32 -14.23 -3.23
C ALA A 29 10.84 -14.39 -2.98
N GLY A 30 11.27 -14.68 -1.75
CA GLY A 30 12.68 -14.87 -1.37
C GLY A 30 13.40 -13.61 -0.88
N GLU A 31 12.70 -12.49 -0.70
CA GLU A 31 13.27 -11.21 -0.23
C GLU A 31 13.38 -11.15 1.30
N ALA A 32 14.26 -11.98 1.87
CA ALA A 32 14.39 -12.15 3.32
C ALA A 32 14.77 -10.88 4.11
N LYS A 33 15.27 -9.84 3.45
CA LYS A 33 15.63 -8.55 4.08
C LYS A 33 14.46 -7.56 4.15
N VAL A 34 13.32 -7.90 3.55
CA VAL A 34 12.14 -7.05 3.48
C VAL A 34 11.03 -7.73 4.29
N PRO A 35 10.89 -7.41 5.59
CA PRO A 35 9.98 -8.13 6.48
C PRO A 35 8.51 -7.99 6.03
N PHE A 36 8.15 -6.82 5.49
CA PHE A 36 6.83 -6.55 4.95
C PHE A 36 6.94 -5.94 3.57
N GLY A 37 6.19 -6.50 2.62
CA GLY A 37 6.19 -6.06 1.23
C GLY A 37 5.40 -6.99 0.32
N VAL A 38 5.06 -6.51 -0.86
CA VAL A 38 4.29 -7.27 -1.85
C VAL A 38 5.05 -7.34 -3.17
N VAL A 39 4.96 -8.50 -3.82
CA VAL A 39 5.38 -8.71 -5.21
C VAL A 39 4.12 -9.01 -6.00
N LEU A 40 3.86 -8.22 -7.03
CA LEU A 40 2.70 -8.40 -7.89
C LEU A 40 3.12 -8.41 -9.37
N THR A 41 2.45 -9.25 -10.14
CA THR A 41 2.60 -9.33 -11.59
C THR A 41 1.32 -8.84 -12.24
N ARG A 42 1.43 -7.82 -13.09
CA ARG A 42 0.32 -7.29 -13.89
C ARG A 42 0.73 -7.20 -15.35
N GLY A 43 -0.02 -7.85 -16.24
CA GLY A 43 0.43 -8.10 -17.61
C GLY A 43 1.82 -8.75 -17.63
N ASP A 44 2.76 -8.16 -18.37
CA ASP A 44 4.15 -8.62 -18.47
C ASP A 44 5.11 -7.92 -17.48
N ARG A 45 4.57 -7.16 -16.51
CA ARG A 45 5.36 -6.38 -15.54
C ARG A 45 5.32 -7.03 -14.17
N GLU A 46 6.48 -7.25 -13.58
CA GLU A 46 6.62 -7.59 -12.15
C GLU A 46 7.04 -6.36 -11.37
N GLU A 47 6.36 -6.10 -10.26
CA GLU A 47 6.61 -4.97 -9.38
C GLU A 47 6.80 -5.47 -7.95
N ARG A 48 7.75 -4.85 -7.25
CA ARG A 48 8.09 -5.19 -5.88
C ARG A 48 8.02 -3.95 -5.01
N TRP A 49 7.30 -4.06 -3.90
CA TRP A 49 7.03 -2.94 -3.02
C TRP A 49 7.35 -3.32 -1.58
N GLN A 50 8.30 -2.62 -0.96
CA GLN A 50 8.51 -2.67 0.47
C GLN A 50 7.45 -1.84 1.20
N ILE A 51 6.95 -2.39 2.31
CA ILE A 51 6.06 -1.71 3.25
C ILE A 51 6.88 -1.33 4.49
N THR A 52 6.89 -0.05 4.85
CA THR A 52 7.33 0.41 6.17
C THR A 52 6.19 1.11 6.90
N HIS A 53 6.21 1.09 8.23
CA HIS A 53 5.13 1.59 9.06
C HIS A 53 5.63 2.63 10.05
N GLN A 54 4.83 3.68 10.26
CA GLN A 54 4.99 4.65 11.32
C GLN A 54 3.71 4.65 12.18
N LEU A 55 3.90 4.52 13.49
CA LEU A 55 2.83 4.57 14.47
C LEU A 55 2.24 5.96 14.61
N ALA A 56 1.04 6.04 15.16
CA ALA A 56 0.46 7.32 15.54
C ALA A 56 1.30 7.99 16.63
N ASP A 57 1.22 9.33 16.71
CA ASP A 57 1.97 10.09 17.73
C ASP A 57 1.54 9.64 19.14
N GLY A 58 2.53 9.25 19.97
CA GLY A 58 2.31 8.76 21.32
C GLY A 58 1.93 7.27 21.42
N GLU A 59 1.73 6.58 20.29
CA GLU A 59 1.51 5.14 20.26
C GLU A 59 2.84 4.38 20.37
N LYS A 60 2.79 3.20 21.00
CA LYS A 60 3.94 2.32 21.16
C LYS A 60 3.64 0.92 20.65
N HIS A 61 4.68 0.11 20.52
CA HIS A 61 4.53 -1.26 20.05
C HIS A 61 3.83 -2.18 21.06
N GLU A 62 3.93 -1.90 22.36
CA GLU A 62 3.22 -2.65 23.40
C GLU A 62 1.71 -2.36 23.47
N HIS A 63 1.24 -1.27 22.87
CA HIS A 63 -0.19 -0.97 22.83
C HIS A 63 -0.90 -1.87 21.82
N GLU A 64 -2.07 -2.37 22.20
CA GLU A 64 -2.97 -3.04 21.25
C GLU A 64 -3.32 -2.08 20.12
N GLU A 65 -3.35 -2.60 18.89
CA GLU A 65 -3.82 -1.81 17.77
C GLU A 65 -5.30 -1.47 17.94
N GLN A 66 -5.64 -0.20 17.78
CA GLN A 66 -7.02 0.28 17.75
C GLN A 66 -7.37 0.72 16.32
N PRO A 67 -8.06 -0.12 15.53
CA PRO A 67 -8.57 0.26 14.22
C PRO A 67 -9.55 1.43 14.36
N VAL A 68 -9.39 2.44 13.52
CA VAL A 68 -10.35 3.55 13.40
C VAL A 68 -10.92 3.50 12.00
N SER A 69 -12.24 3.43 11.90
CA SER A 69 -12.99 3.39 10.64
C SER A 69 -13.80 4.66 10.45
N ASP A 70 -13.72 5.26 9.27
CA ASP A 70 -14.49 6.44 8.85
C ASP A 70 -14.67 6.40 7.32
N THR A 71 -15.00 7.53 6.70
CA THR A 71 -15.15 7.69 5.26
C THR A 71 -13.87 7.24 4.56
N PRO A 72 -13.95 6.22 3.69
CA PRO A 72 -12.78 5.66 3.05
C PRO A 72 -12.18 6.63 2.03
N PHE A 73 -10.87 6.54 1.85
CA PHE A 73 -10.23 7.06 0.65
C PHE A 73 -10.80 6.32 -0.58
N SER A 74 -11.26 7.10 -1.56
CA SER A 74 -11.79 6.58 -2.82
C SER A 74 -11.01 7.16 -3.99
N ALA A 75 -10.75 6.33 -5.00
CA ALA A 75 -10.11 6.71 -6.25
C ALA A 75 -10.67 5.87 -7.40
N PRO A 76 -10.57 6.35 -8.66
CA PRO A 76 -10.93 5.53 -9.80
C PRO A 76 -10.16 4.21 -9.83
N ALA A 77 -10.81 3.15 -10.29
CA ALA A 77 -10.15 1.86 -10.51
C ALA A 77 -8.97 2.03 -11.48
N PRO A 78 -7.85 1.32 -11.24
CA PRO A 78 -6.64 1.51 -12.02
C PRO A 78 -6.77 0.89 -13.42
N GLY A 79 -6.17 1.56 -14.42
CA GLY A 79 -6.07 1.05 -15.78
C GLY A 79 -4.85 0.12 -15.96
N PRO A 80 -4.88 -0.83 -16.90
CA PRO A 80 -3.80 -1.81 -17.08
C PRO A 80 -2.44 -1.16 -17.43
N ASP A 81 -2.46 -0.04 -18.14
CA ASP A 81 -1.25 0.66 -18.61
C ASP A 81 -0.73 1.74 -17.65
N ASP A 82 -1.42 1.96 -16.52
CA ASP A 82 -1.04 2.97 -15.53
C ASP A 82 0.39 2.75 -15.02
N ALA A 83 1.05 3.85 -14.67
CA ALA A 83 2.32 3.81 -13.96
C ALA A 83 2.16 3.09 -12.62
N ALA A 84 3.20 2.42 -12.13
CA ALA A 84 3.13 1.51 -10.99
C ALA A 84 2.50 2.14 -9.72
N ASP A 85 2.87 3.38 -9.40
CA ASP A 85 2.31 4.12 -8.26
C ASP A 85 0.88 4.64 -8.51
N VAL A 86 0.54 5.01 -9.75
CA VAL A 86 -0.85 5.35 -10.14
C VAL A 86 -1.73 4.12 -9.95
N TRP A 87 -1.29 2.98 -10.49
CA TRP A 87 -2.02 1.73 -10.45
C TRP A 87 -2.28 1.27 -9.02
N LEU A 88 -1.24 1.28 -8.18
CA LEU A 88 -1.34 0.85 -6.79
C LEU A 88 -2.21 1.79 -5.95
N ALA A 89 -2.14 3.11 -6.17
CA ALA A 89 -3.03 4.05 -5.50
C ALA A 89 -4.49 3.87 -5.92
N GLY A 90 -4.74 3.60 -7.22
CA GLY A 90 -6.07 3.28 -7.74
C GLY A 90 -6.63 1.99 -7.16
N ALA A 91 -5.81 0.93 -7.07
CA ALA A 91 -6.23 -0.34 -6.46
C ALA A 91 -6.63 -0.17 -4.98
N ILE A 92 -5.85 0.61 -4.22
CA ILE A 92 -6.15 0.92 -2.81
C ILE A 92 -7.44 1.74 -2.70
N GLY A 93 -7.63 2.76 -3.54
CA GLY A 93 -8.82 3.62 -3.49
C GLY A 93 -10.10 2.92 -3.96
N ALA A 94 -10.02 2.05 -4.97
CA ALA A 94 -11.17 1.29 -5.44
C ALA A 94 -11.67 0.23 -4.43
N ALA A 95 -10.81 -0.16 -3.47
CA ALA A 95 -11.16 -1.08 -2.41
C ALA A 95 -11.93 -0.43 -1.25
N GLU A 96 -11.98 0.91 -1.21
CA GLU A 96 -12.74 1.70 -0.22
C GLU A 96 -12.57 1.21 1.23
N CYS A 97 -11.32 0.91 1.62
CA CYS A 97 -11.02 0.44 2.97
C CYS A 97 -11.37 1.52 4.02
N PRO A 98 -12.25 1.22 4.99
CA PRO A 98 -12.74 2.23 5.93
C PRO A 98 -11.68 2.73 6.91
N GLU A 99 -10.54 2.06 7.04
CA GLU A 99 -9.42 2.52 7.88
C GLU A 99 -8.49 3.51 7.18
N ILE A 100 -8.50 3.53 5.84
CA ILE A 100 -7.59 4.36 5.04
C ILE A 100 -8.25 5.72 4.80
N ALA A 101 -7.64 6.76 5.36
CA ALA A 101 -8.10 8.13 5.24
C ALA A 101 -7.67 8.78 3.91
N ARG A 102 -6.45 8.48 3.46
CA ARG A 102 -5.86 9.11 2.28
C ARG A 102 -4.67 8.34 1.73
N VAL A 103 -4.45 8.41 0.43
CA VAL A 103 -3.21 7.98 -0.22
C VAL A 103 -2.56 9.17 -0.91
N GLU A 104 -1.26 9.36 -0.69
CA GLU A 104 -0.43 10.31 -1.42
C GLU A 104 0.61 9.60 -2.27
N ARG A 105 0.70 9.99 -3.54
CA ARG A 105 1.81 9.61 -4.41
C ARG A 105 2.99 10.55 -4.17
N TRP A 106 4.19 9.98 -4.08
CA TRP A 106 5.41 10.77 -3.88
C TRP A 106 5.78 11.56 -5.14
N ALA A 107 5.54 10.99 -6.32
CA ALA A 107 5.79 11.63 -7.61
C ALA A 107 5.05 12.97 -7.81
N THR A 108 3.96 13.20 -7.09
CA THR A 108 3.14 14.42 -7.18
C THR A 108 3.44 15.43 -6.06
N ARG A 109 4.46 15.21 -5.23
CA ARG A 109 4.78 16.11 -4.13
C ARG A 109 5.38 17.44 -4.64
N PRO A 110 5.06 18.57 -4.01
CA PRO A 110 5.49 19.90 -4.45
C PRO A 110 7.01 20.07 -4.59
N GLU A 111 7.79 19.31 -3.82
CA GLU A 111 9.26 19.37 -3.83
C GLU A 111 9.90 18.63 -5.03
N GLY A 112 9.09 18.11 -5.97
CA GLY A 112 9.61 17.55 -7.22
C GLY A 112 10.35 16.23 -7.04
N SER A 113 10.03 15.44 -6.02
CA SER A 113 10.61 14.09 -5.92
C SER A 113 10.13 13.26 -7.10
N SER A 114 11.02 12.94 -8.04
CA SER A 114 10.80 11.95 -9.11
C SER A 114 10.70 10.51 -8.57
N GLN A 115 10.64 10.35 -7.24
CA GLN A 115 10.59 9.08 -6.56
C GLN A 115 9.19 8.49 -6.67
N THR A 116 9.13 7.30 -7.24
CA THR A 116 7.95 6.43 -7.22
C THR A 116 7.72 5.92 -5.80
N GLY A 117 6.48 5.98 -5.32
CA GLY A 117 6.14 5.55 -3.96
C GLY A 117 4.82 6.13 -3.48
N LEU A 118 4.26 5.54 -2.43
CA LEU A 118 3.00 5.97 -1.81
C LEU A 118 3.18 6.17 -0.30
N THR A 119 2.43 7.12 0.24
CA THR A 119 2.11 7.17 1.67
C THR A 119 0.63 6.89 1.84
N VAL A 120 0.29 5.90 2.66
CA VAL A 120 -1.07 5.54 3.04
C VAL A 120 -1.30 6.04 4.45
N PHE A 121 -2.20 7.01 4.60
CA PHE A 121 -2.60 7.58 5.87
C PHE A 121 -3.84 6.86 6.38
N HIS A 122 -3.79 6.42 7.64
CA HIS A 122 -4.91 5.78 8.31
C HIS A 122 -5.65 6.79 9.19
N HIS A 123 -6.94 6.56 9.46
CA HIS A 123 -7.74 7.42 10.35
C HIS A 123 -7.23 7.47 11.79
N ASN A 124 -6.50 6.44 12.22
CA ASN A 124 -5.85 6.42 13.53
C ASN A 124 -4.53 7.22 13.56
N ASN A 125 -4.21 8.00 12.52
CA ASN A 125 -2.98 8.78 12.33
C ASN A 125 -1.68 7.97 12.11
N SER A 126 -1.73 6.64 12.10
CA SER A 126 -0.60 5.82 11.64
C SER A 126 -0.43 5.93 10.12
N ARG A 127 0.74 5.53 9.61
CA ARG A 127 1.08 5.62 8.19
C ARG A 127 1.80 4.36 7.72
N ASN A 128 1.46 3.91 6.52
CA ASN A 128 2.28 2.95 5.77
C ASN A 128 2.94 3.65 4.58
N PHE A 129 4.19 3.31 4.31
CA PHE A 129 4.95 3.79 3.16
C PHE A 129 5.21 2.61 2.24
N LEU A 130 4.83 2.76 0.97
CA LEU A 130 5.08 1.79 -0.09
C LEU A 130 6.20 2.33 -0.96
N ARG A 131 7.35 1.67 -0.93
CA ARG A 131 8.55 2.04 -1.70
C ARG A 131 8.88 0.92 -2.69
N PRO A 132 9.14 1.22 -3.97
CA PRO A 132 9.59 0.20 -4.90
C PRO A 132 10.96 -0.36 -4.47
N LEU A 133 11.18 -1.65 -4.73
CA LEU A 133 12.48 -2.34 -4.52
C LEU A 133 13.34 -2.35 -5.78
#